data_AF-A0A2U7NAI7-F1
#
_entry.id   AF-A0A2U7NAI7-F1
#
_cell.length_a   1.000
_cell.length_b   1.000
_cell.length_c   1.000
_cell.angle_alpha   90.00
_cell.angle_beta   90.00
_cell.angle_gamma   90.00
#
_symmetry.space_group_name_H-M   'P 1'
#
loop_
_entity.id
_entity.type
_entity.pdbx_description
1 polymer ?
#
loop_
_entity_poly.entity_id
_entity_poly.type
_entity_poly.pdbx_seq_one_letter_code
_entity_poly.pdbx_strand_id
1 'polypeptide(L)'
;MTGLKWFAGGKERREQAVAIIDEVIETIGDKPDYADLKQVLHSYRTELADSRSATPYILSRMSLEISEVVRKDQLTLSPFLEEQMAELRKLLAIRYGY
;
A
#
# COMPACT_ATOMS: atom_id res chain seq x y z
N MET A 1 -15.78 -8.18 10.09
CA MET A 1 -16.34 -9.09 9.06
C MET A 1 -16.24 -8.42 7.71
N THR A 2 -15.18 -8.69 6.96
CA THR A 2 -15.18 -8.66 5.49
C THR A 2 -13.98 -9.48 5.06
N GLY A 3 -14.24 -10.66 4.51
CA GLY A 3 -13.20 -11.58 4.06
C GLY A 3 -12.49 -11.02 2.83
N LEU A 4 -11.20 -10.76 2.95
CA LEU A 4 -10.32 -10.58 1.80
C LEU A 4 -10.08 -11.95 1.17
N LYS A 5 -11.02 -12.26 0.26
CA LYS A 5 -11.03 -13.47 -0.54
C LYS A 5 -10.00 -13.28 -1.65
N TRP A 6 -8.89 -13.99 -1.50
CA TRP A 6 -7.79 -14.10 -2.45
C TRP A 6 -8.31 -14.37 -3.88
N PHE A 7 -8.08 -13.45 -4.81
CA PHE A 7 -8.34 -13.68 -6.24
C PHE A 7 -7.03 -13.97 -6.96
N ALA A 8 -6.68 -15.26 -6.98
CA ALA A 8 -5.82 -15.82 -8.00
C ALA A 8 -6.59 -15.79 -9.34
N GLY A 9 -6.44 -14.72 -10.12
CA GLY A 9 -6.99 -14.66 -11.47
C GLY A 9 -7.26 -13.26 -11.96
N GLY A 10 -6.30 -12.69 -12.72
CA GLY A 10 -6.54 -11.67 -13.75
C GLY A 10 -7.25 -10.36 -13.37
N LYS A 11 -7.55 -10.12 -12.09
CA LYS A 11 -8.27 -8.93 -11.62
C LYS A 11 -7.32 -7.75 -11.48
N GLU A 12 -7.82 -6.58 -11.91
CA GLU A 12 -7.07 -5.35 -12.18
C GLU A 12 -6.02 -5.04 -11.09
N ARG A 13 -4.80 -4.69 -11.50
CA ARG A 13 -3.68 -4.33 -10.59
C ARG A 13 -4.06 -3.29 -9.54
N ARG A 14 -5.06 -2.45 -9.86
CA ARG A 14 -5.66 -1.48 -8.96
C ARG A 14 -6.37 -2.13 -7.77
N GLU A 15 -7.19 -3.14 -8.02
CA GLU A 15 -7.91 -3.83 -6.94
C GLU A 15 -6.95 -4.58 -6.01
N GLN A 16 -5.90 -5.20 -6.58
CA GLN A 16 -4.85 -5.84 -5.78
C GLN A 16 -4.13 -4.82 -4.90
N ALA A 17 -3.79 -3.65 -5.45
CA ALA A 17 -3.15 -2.61 -4.66
C ALA A 17 -4.05 -2.06 -3.55
N VAL A 18 -5.34 -1.85 -3.83
CA VAL A 18 -6.31 -1.42 -2.81
C VAL A 18 -6.45 -2.46 -1.70
N ALA A 19 -6.51 -3.75 -2.05
CA ALA A 19 -6.59 -4.84 -1.08
C ALA A 19 -5.38 -4.88 -0.14
N ILE A 20 -4.16 -4.78 -0.69
CA ILE A 20 -2.94 -4.73 0.12
C ILE A 20 -2.94 -3.51 1.05
N ILE A 21 -3.36 -2.34 0.55
CA ILE A 21 -3.45 -1.12 1.37
C ILE A 21 -4.43 -1.33 2.54
N ASP A 22 -5.59 -1.95 2.30
CA ASP A 22 -6.56 -2.25 3.34
C ASP A 22 -5.98 -3.23 4.39
N GLU A 23 -5.28 -4.29 3.97
CA GLU A 23 -4.61 -5.22 4.91
C GLU A 23 -3.54 -4.54 5.76
N VAL A 24 -2.75 -3.64 5.15
CA VAL A 24 -1.72 -2.85 5.84
C VAL A 24 -2.38 -1.94 6.88
N ILE A 25 -3.47 -1.25 6.53
CA ILE A 25 -4.22 -0.39 7.47
C ILE A 25 -4.79 -1.21 8.63
N GLU A 26 -5.40 -2.37 8.34
CA GLU A 26 -5.94 -3.26 9.37
C GLU A 26 -4.85 -3.82 10.29
N THR A 27 -3.68 -4.17 9.74
CA THR A 27 -2.54 -4.70 10.51
C THR A 27 -1.91 -3.66 11.42
N ILE A 28 -1.79 -2.43 10.92
CA ILE A 28 -1.34 -1.29 11.71
C ILE A 28 -2.30 -1.09 12.89
N GLY A 29 -3.61 -1.15 12.63
CA GLY A 29 -4.67 -0.95 13.62
C GLY A 29 -4.78 0.51 14.05
N ASP A 30 -4.97 0.74 15.34
CA ASP A 30 -5.05 2.09 15.95
C ASP A 30 -3.78 2.46 16.73
N LYS A 31 -2.63 1.94 16.30
CA LYS A 31 -1.34 2.30 16.90
C LYS A 31 -1.02 3.76 16.57
N PRO A 32 -0.81 4.64 17.58
CA PRO A 32 -0.55 6.06 17.36
C PRO A 32 0.75 6.31 16.60
N ASP A 33 1.76 5.44 16.78
CA ASP A 33 3.05 5.53 16.08
C ASP A 33 2.90 5.48 14.56
N TYR A 34 1.82 4.88 14.06
CA TYR A 34 1.58 4.72 12.62
C TYR A 34 0.47 5.64 12.10
N ALA A 35 0.08 6.67 12.88
CA ALA A 35 -0.99 7.58 12.49
C ALA A 35 -0.69 8.28 11.15
N ASP A 36 0.54 8.78 10.98
CA ASP A 36 1.02 9.43 9.75
C ASP A 36 0.97 8.44 8.57
N LEU A 37 1.44 7.21 8.77
CA LEU A 37 1.42 6.16 7.73
C LEU A 37 -0.01 5.78 7.33
N LYS A 38 -0.91 5.63 8.31
CA LYS A 38 -2.32 5.30 8.08
C LYS A 38 -3.03 6.41 7.30
N GLN A 39 -2.73 7.67 7.59
CA GLN A 39 -3.26 8.81 6.85
C GLN A 39 -2.82 8.80 5.39
N VAL A 40 -1.53 8.57 5.13
CA VAL A 40 -0.97 8.44 3.77
C VAL A 40 -1.68 7.32 3.00
N LEU A 41 -1.80 6.13 3.61
CA LEU A 41 -2.46 4.98 2.99
C LEU A 41 -3.93 5.24 2.65
N HIS A 42 -4.69 5.89 3.53
CA HIS A 42 -6.09 6.28 3.26
C HIS A 42 -6.22 7.28 2.10
N SER A 43 -5.29 8.25 2.01
CA SER A 43 -5.27 9.22 0.92
C SER A 43 -5.08 8.50 -0.43
N TYR A 44 -4.08 7.62 -0.52
CA TYR A 44 -3.79 6.88 -1.75
C TYR A 44 -4.86 5.86 -2.13
N ARG A 45 -5.48 5.20 -1.14
CA ARG A 45 -6.65 4.33 -1.37
C ARG A 45 -7.79 5.10 -2.06
N THR A 46 -8.05 6.32 -1.58
CA THR A 46 -9.10 7.18 -2.13
C THR A 46 -8.74 7.64 -3.54
N GLU A 47 -7.48 8.03 -3.77
CA GLU A 47 -6.98 8.40 -5.10
C GLU A 47 -7.04 7.23 -6.11
N LEU A 48 -6.75 6.00 -5.68
CA LEU A 48 -6.90 4.79 -6.48
C LEU A 48 -8.35 4.53 -6.88
N ALA A 49 -9.32 4.82 -6.00
CA ALA A 49 -10.74 4.69 -6.28
C ALA A 49 -11.23 5.77 -7.26
N ASP A 50 -10.76 7.00 -7.09
CA ASP A 50 -11.16 8.18 -7.88
C ASP A 50 -10.67 8.11 -9.35
N SER A 51 -9.76 7.20 -9.69
CA SER A 51 -9.36 6.86 -11.07
C SER A 51 -8.81 8.00 -11.93
N ARG A 52 -8.52 9.18 -11.36
CA ARG A 52 -8.06 10.36 -12.11
C ARG A 52 -6.62 10.22 -12.64
N SER A 53 -5.82 9.41 -11.96
CA SER A 53 -4.40 9.20 -12.27
C SER A 53 -4.13 7.75 -12.65
N ALA A 54 -3.09 7.51 -13.44
CA ALA A 54 -2.67 6.16 -13.79
C ALA A 54 -2.25 5.38 -12.54
N THR A 55 -2.82 4.19 -12.33
CA THR A 55 -2.54 3.35 -11.16
C THR A 55 -1.03 3.17 -10.87
N PRO A 56 -0.14 2.94 -11.85
CA PRO A 56 1.29 2.83 -11.59
C PRO A 56 1.92 4.13 -11.07
N TYR A 57 1.40 5.29 -11.47
CA TYR A 57 1.90 6.59 -11.01
C TYR A 57 1.53 6.83 -9.54
N ILE A 58 0.27 6.58 -9.18
CA ILE A 58 -0.21 6.69 -7.80
C ILE A 58 0.61 5.80 -6.87
N LEU A 59 0.79 4.53 -7.26
CA LEU A 59 1.55 3.56 -6.45
C LEU A 59 3.03 3.94 -6.32
N SER A 60 3.65 4.51 -7.35
CA SER A 60 5.05 4.93 -7.30
C SER A 60 5.23 6.07 -6.31
N ARG A 61 4.31 7.04 -6.29
CA ARG A 61 4.33 8.17 -5.36
C ARG A 61 4.11 7.69 -3.93
N MET A 62 3.14 6.79 -3.73
CA MET A 62 2.85 6.17 -2.44
C MET A 62 4.08 5.46 -1.86
N SER A 63 4.81 4.68 -2.67
CA SER A 63 5.99 3.97 -2.19
C SER A 63 7.10 4.89 -1.69
N LEU A 64 7.29 6.05 -2.34
CA LEU A 64 8.23 7.08 -1.91
C LEU A 64 7.80 7.69 -0.58
N GLU A 65 6.54 8.10 -0.48
CA GLU A 65 6.00 8.77 0.71
C GLU A 65 5.99 7.84 1.93
N ILE A 66 5.60 6.58 1.76
CA ILE A 66 5.74 5.54 2.80
C ILE A 66 7.19 5.43 3.26
N SER A 67 8.14 5.39 2.32
CA SER A 67 9.56 5.28 2.67
C SER A 67 10.07 6.51 3.42
N GLU A 68 9.53 7.69 3.14
CA GLU A 68 9.83 8.92 3.87
C GLU A 68 9.23 8.90 5.28
N VAL A 69 7.96 8.52 5.44
CA VAL A 69 7.30 8.42 6.74
C VAL A 69 7.99 7.38 7.63
N VAL A 70 8.28 6.19 7.09
CA VAL A 70 9.00 5.13 7.83
C VAL A 70 10.37 5.62 8.31
N ARG A 71 11.10 6.38 7.50
CA ARG A 71 12.40 6.96 7.90
C ARG A 71 12.25 8.09 8.92
N LYS A 72 11.27 8.97 8.72
CA LYS A 72 11.01 10.14 9.56
C LYS A 72 10.60 9.72 10.97
N ASP A 73 9.67 8.77 11.06
CA ASP A 73 9.08 8.34 12.32
C ASP A 73 9.83 7.12 12.92
N GLN A 74 10.95 6.72 12.31
CA GLN A 74 11.79 5.57 12.70
C GLN A 74 10.97 4.31 12.96
N LEU A 75 9.94 4.08 12.12
CA LEU A 75 8.97 2.99 12.33
C LEU A 75 9.66 1.64 12.18
N THR A 76 9.49 0.79 13.19
CA THR A 76 9.91 -0.61 13.09
C THR A 76 8.83 -1.38 12.35
N LEU A 77 9.02 -1.59 11.04
CA LEU A 77 8.12 -2.39 10.24
C LEU A 77 8.10 -3.83 10.76
N SER A 78 6.90 -4.40 10.94
CA SER A 78 6.79 -5.82 11.24
C SER A 78 7.12 -6.64 9.98
N PRO A 79 7.58 -7.90 10.11
CA PRO A 79 7.88 -8.76 8.95
C PRO A 79 6.72 -8.87 7.96
N PHE A 80 5.48 -8.89 8.46
CA PHE A 80 4.28 -8.87 7.62
C PHE A 80 4.15 -7.57 6.82
N LEU A 81 4.41 -6.43 7.45
CA LEU A 81 4.35 -5.12 6.78
C LEU A 81 5.41 -5.03 5.68
N GLU A 82 6.61 -5.54 5.94
CA GLU A 82 7.68 -5.62 4.92
C GLU A 82 7.27 -6.50 3.72
N GLU A 83 6.64 -7.64 3.96
CA GLU A 83 6.13 -8.53 2.92
C GLU A 83 5.07 -7.83 2.05
N GLN A 84 4.10 -7.16 2.67
CA GLN A 84 3.07 -6.40 1.95
C GLN A 84 3.66 -5.26 1.11
N MET A 85 4.67 -4.56 1.64
CA MET A 85 5.41 -3.55 0.88
C MET A 85 6.18 -4.16 -0.30
N ALA A 86 6.73 -5.37 -0.14
CA ALA A 86 7.39 -6.09 -1.22
C ALA A 86 6.39 -6.51 -2.32
N GLU A 87 5.19 -6.96 -1.96
CA GLU A 87 4.11 -7.25 -2.93
C GLU A 87 3.68 -5.98 -3.68
N LEU A 88 3.50 -4.86 -2.99
CA LEU A 88 3.24 -3.56 -3.64
C LEU A 88 4.37 -3.16 -4.61
N ARG A 89 5.63 -3.41 -4.25
CA ARG A 89 6.77 -3.17 -5.15
C ARG A 89 6.76 -4.11 -6.36
N LYS A 90 6.34 -5.37 -6.22
CA LYS A 90 6.17 -6.28 -7.38
C LYS A 90 5.12 -5.76 -8.35
N LEU A 91 4.04 -5.16 -7.85
CA LEU A 91 3.03 -4.50 -8.69
C LEU A 91 3.59 -3.29 -9.46
N LEU A 92 4.61 -2.62 -8.90
CA LEU A 92 5.35 -1.51 -9.53
C LEU A 92 6.46 -1.97 -10.49
N ALA A 93 7.09 -3.12 -10.22
CA ALA A 93 8.29 -3.62 -10.90
C ALA A 93 8.10 -3.93 -12.40
N ILE A 94 6.87 -3.88 -12.92
CA ILE A 94 6.60 -3.89 -14.36
C ILE A 94 7.27 -2.69 -15.06
N ARG A 95 7.66 -1.63 -14.32
CA ARG A 95 8.37 -0.45 -14.85
C ARG A 95 9.84 -0.31 -14.45
N TYR A 96 10.28 -0.89 -13.33
CA TYR A 96 11.68 -0.80 -12.89
C TYR A 96 12.33 -2.18 -12.96
N GLY A 97 13.01 -2.43 -14.08
CA GLY A 97 14.03 -3.46 -14.14
C GLY A 97 15.10 -3.16 -13.09
N TYR A 98 15.38 -4.20 -12.31
CA TYR A 98 16.36 -4.33 -11.22
C TYR A 98 17.53 -3.33 -11.22
#